data_AF-A0A9D1H423-F1
#
_entry.id   AF-A0A9D1H423-F1
#
_cell.length_a   1.000
_cell.length_b   1.000
_cell.length_c   1.000
_cell.angle_alpha   90.00
_cell.angle_beta   90.00
_cell.angle_gamma   90.00
#
_symmetry.space_group_name_H-M   'P 1'
#
loop_
_entity.id
_entity.type
_entity.pdbx_description
1 polymer ?
#
loop_
_entity_poly.entity_id
_entity_poly.type
_entity_poly.pdbx_seq_one_letter_code
_entity_poly.pdbx_strand_id
1 'polypeptide(L)' 'MVKYNKEFKEEALMLYDEIGIKRAAEQLGLSYYTLADWRKLRKRAKSNSVSDSTEVSRRMKEL' A
#
# COMPACT_ATOMS: atom_id res chain seq x y z
N MET A 1 16.39 -1.16 2.32
CA MET A 1 15.04 -0.60 2.50
C MET A 1 14.31 -0.84 1.20
N VAL A 2 13.37 -1.78 1.16
CA VAL A 2 12.67 -2.17 -0.08
C VAL A 2 11.80 -0.99 -0.50
N LYS A 3 12.32 -0.14 -1.38
CA LYS A 3 11.53 0.94 -1.97
C LYS A 3 10.64 0.30 -3.01
N TYR A 4 9.36 0.13 -2.70
CA TYR A 4 8.38 -0.18 -3.73
C TYR A 4 8.40 0.95 -4.76
N ASN A 5 8.67 0.61 -6.01
CA ASN A 5 8.64 1.57 -7.11
C ASN A 5 7.24 2.21 -7.20
N LYS A 6 7.19 3.43 -7.72
CA LYS A 6 5.93 4.16 -7.89
C LYS A 6 4.96 3.35 -8.76
N GLU A 7 5.48 2.73 -9.82
CA GLU A 7 4.75 1.82 -10.71
C GLU A 7 4.19 0.62 -9.94
N PHE A 8 4.99 -0.01 -9.08
CA PHE A 8 4.52 -1.15 -8.28
C PHE A 8 3.37 -0.77 -7.33
N LYS A 9 3.42 0.42 -6.72
CA LYS A 9 2.30 0.90 -5.90
C LYS A 9 1.05 1.20 -6.73
N GLU A 10 1.22 1.69 -7.95
CA GLU A 10 0.13 2.03 -8.85
C GLU A 10 -0.53 0.77 -9.43
N GLU A 11 0.26 -0.19 -9.91
CA GLU A 11 -0.19 -1.52 -10.31
C GLU A 11 -0.95 -2.20 -9.17
N ALA A 12 -0.41 -2.15 -7.94
CA ALA A 12 -1.07 -2.75 -6.79
C ALA A 12 -2.41 -2.10 -6.45
N LEU A 13 -2.54 -0.78 -6.66
CA LEU A 13 -3.79 -0.06 -6.46
C LEU A 13 -4.80 -0.35 -7.59
N MET A 14 -4.34 -0.50 -8.84
CA MET A 14 -5.19 -0.90 -9.96
C MET A 14 -5.69 -2.34 -9.80
N LEU A 15 -4.77 -3.25 -9.49
CA LEU A 15 -5.07 -4.66 -9.24
C LEU A 15 -6.05 -4.78 -8.06
N TYR A 16 -5.86 -3.98 -7.01
CA TYR A 16 -6.84 -3.87 -5.93
C TYR A 16 -8.24 -3.47 -6.43
N ASP A 17 -8.36 -2.41 -7.24
CA ASP A 17 -9.66 -1.94 -7.74
C ASP A 17 -10.32 -2.99 -8.68
N GLU A 18 -9.54 -3.84 -9.33
CA GLU A 18 -10.01 -4.88 -10.27
C GLU A 18 -10.39 -6.21 -9.59
N ILE A 19 -9.52 -6.80 -8.76
CA ILE A 19 -9.71 -8.14 -8.16
C ILE A 19 -9.93 -8.12 -6.64
N GLY A 20 -9.82 -6.96 -6.00
CA GLY A 20 -9.98 -6.76 -4.55
C GLY A 20 -8.70 -6.97 -3.72
N ILE A 21 -8.68 -6.42 -2.50
CA ILE A 21 -7.46 -6.33 -1.64
C ILE A 21 -6.88 -7.70 -1.33
N LYS A 22 -7.72 -8.72 -1.10
CA LYS A 22 -7.26 -10.07 -0.75
C LYS A 22 -6.49 -10.72 -1.90
N ARG A 23 -7.10 -10.76 -3.09
CA ARG A 23 -6.49 -11.39 -4.27
C ARG A 23 -5.28 -10.61 -4.77
N ALA A 24 -5.34 -9.27 -4.73
CA ALA A 24 -4.19 -8.43 -5.07
C ALA A 24 -3.02 -8.62 -4.10
N ALA A 25 -3.29 -8.77 -2.79
CA ALA A 25 -2.27 -9.04 -1.78
C ALA A 25 -1.58 -10.39 -2.06
N GLU A 26 -2.36 -11.44 -2.31
CA GLU A 26 -1.85 -12.77 -2.65
C GLU A 26 -1.01 -12.75 -3.93
N GLN A 27 -1.47 -12.07 -4.98
CA GLN A 27 -0.79 -12.02 -6.28
C GLN A 27 0.51 -11.21 -6.25
N LEU A 28 0.58 -10.16 -5.43
CA LEU A 28 1.76 -9.33 -5.28
C LEU A 28 2.72 -9.86 -4.19
N GLY A 29 2.36 -10.94 -3.50
CA GLY A 29 3.10 -11.45 -2.34
C GLY A 29 3.14 -10.44 -1.19
N LEU A 30 2.15 -9.55 -1.10
CA LEU A 30 2.04 -8.54 -0.06
C LEU A 30 1.07 -8.99 1.02
N SER A 31 1.25 -8.48 2.23
CA SER A 31 0.22 -8.64 3.26
C SER A 31 -1.03 -7.84 2.90
N TYR A 32 -2.20 -8.41 3.17
CA TYR A 32 -3.50 -7.73 3.04
C TYR A 32 -3.49 -6.35 3.73
N TYR A 33 -2.87 -6.28 4.92
CA TYR A 33 -2.78 -5.05 5.70
C TYR A 33 -2.00 -3.96 4.98
N THR A 34 -0.96 -4.32 4.22
CA THR A 34 -0.15 -3.39 3.42
C THR A 34 -1.00 -2.67 2.37
N LEU A 35 -1.77 -3.43 1.59
CA LEU A 35 -2.65 -2.86 0.57
C LEU A 35 -3.81 -2.07 1.18
N ALA A 36 -4.36 -2.53 2.31
CA ALA A 36 -5.38 -1.80 3.05
C ALA A 36 -4.87 -0.44 3.55
N ASP A 37 -3.62 -0.37 4.01
CA ASP A 37 -3.01 0.89 4.42
C ASP A 37 -2.65 1.79 3.24
N TRP A 38 -2.26 1.26 2.08
CA TRP A 38 -2.09 2.07 0.86
C TRP A 38 -3.40 2.72 0.41
N ARG A 39 -4.53 2.02 0.56
CA ARG A 39 -5.87 2.58 0.31
C ARG A 39 -6.19 3.72 1.27
N LYS A 40 -5.89 3.57 2.56
CA LYS A 40 -6.05 4.65 3.56
C LYS A 40 -5.16 5.84 3.23
N LEU A 41 -3.91 5.59 2.85
CA LEU A 41 -2.96 6.61 2.43
C LEU A 41 -3.44 7.35 1.18
N ARG A 42 -4.00 6.65 0.19
CA ARG A 42 -4.59 7.27 -1.01
C ARG A 42 -5.79 8.16 -0.67
N LYS A 43 -6.64 7.74 0.27
CA LYS A 43 -7.76 8.56 0.77
C LYS A 43 -7.26 9.79 1.54
N ARG A 44 -6.27 9.62 2.43
CA ARG A 44 -5.64 10.70 3.19
C ARG A 44 -4.90 11.69 2.30
N ALA A 45 -4.18 11.22 1.28
CA ALA A 45 -3.48 12.08 0.32
C ALA A 45 -4.46 12.93 -0.50
N LYS A 46 -5.66 12.41 -0.80
CA LYS A 46 -6.74 13.19 -1.41
C LYS A 46 -7.37 14.21 -0.45
N SER A 47 -7.36 13.95 0.86
CA SER A 47 -8.00 14.83 1.85
C SER A 47 -7.03 15.82 2.51
N ASN A 48 -5.72 15.59 2.45
CA ASN A 48 -4.75 16.32 3.25
C ASN A 48 -3.39 16.37 2.53
N SER A 49 -3.00 17.54 2.06
CA SER A 49 -1.64 17.89 1.66
C SER A 49 -0.67 18.00 2.86
N VAL A 50 -0.86 17.26 3.95
CA VAL A 50 -0.11 17.44 5.20
C VAL A 50 0.11 16.11 5.94
N SER A 51 1.40 15.81 6.18
CA SER A 51 2.00 14.94 7.20
C SER A 51 1.38 13.56 7.48
N ASP A 52 2.06 12.51 7.04
CA ASP A 52 2.65 11.48 7.92
C ASP A 52 2.99 10.24 7.06
N SER A 53 4.29 10.05 6.77
CA SER A 53 4.80 8.93 5.98
C SER A 53 5.65 7.98 6.84
N THR A 54 5.58 8.09 8.17
CA THR A 54 6.72 7.67 9.02
C THR A 54 6.49 6.52 9.99
N GLU A 55 5.31 5.90 10.07
CA GLU A 55 5.14 4.75 10.99
C GLU A 55 5.08 3.38 10.29
N VAL A 56 4.45 3.29 9.11
CA VAL A 56 4.09 1.98 8.51
C VAL A 56 5.31 1.21 7.97
N SER A 57 6.35 1.90 7.50
CA SER A 57 7.60 1.25 7.05
C SER A 57 8.45 0.68 8.19
N ARG A 58 8.23 1.08 9.46
CA ARG A 58 9.01 0.55 10.59
C ARG A 58 8.57 -0.85 11.01
N ARG A 59 7.28 -1.19 10.83
CA ARG A 59 6.72 -2.52 11.15
C ARG A 59 7.12 -3.60 10.14
N MET A 60 7.55 -3.21 8.94
CA MET A 60 7.92 -4.09 7.83
C MET A 60 9.33 -4.71 7.93
N LYS A 61 10.07 -4.45 9.02
CA LYS A 61 11.45 -4.93 9.19
C LYS A 61 11.61 -6.06 10.21
N GLU A 62 10.53 -6.56 10.81
CA GLU A 62 10.59 -7.58 11.88
C GLU A 62 9.86 -8.89 11.56
N LEU A 63 9.67 -9.22 10.27
CA LEU A 63 9.25 -10.55 9.82
C LEU A 63 10.25 -11.10 8.80
#